data_AF-A0A7W9YHF9-F1
#
_entry.id   AF-A0A7W9YHF9-F1
#
_cell.length_a   1.000
_cell.length_b   1.000
_cell.length_c   1.000
_cell.angle_alpha   90.00
_cell.angle_beta   90.00
_cell.angle_gamma   90.00
#
_symmetry.space_group_name_H-M   'P 1'
#
loop_
_entity.id
_entity.type
_entity.pdbx_description
1 polymer ?
#
loop_
_entity_poly.entity_id
_entity_poly.type
_entity_poly.pdbx_seq_one_letter_code
_entity_poly.pdbx_strand_id
1 'polypeptide(L)' 'MTARVPREYRALYRAARNAGWRVVRRPGSQHWAWYPPGSRRPVITASSPSCSRTWLNDRARLRQAGLRGG' A
#
# COMPACT_ATOMS: atom_id res chain seq x y z
N MET A 1 2.44 2.02 19.57
CA MET A 1 3.50 1.96 18.54
C MET A 1 2.93 2.24 17.16
N THR A 2 3.02 3.48 16.69
CA THR A 2 2.62 3.88 15.33
C THR A 2 3.58 3.24 14.34
N ALA A 3 3.10 2.31 13.50
CA ALA A 3 3.94 1.68 12.49
C ALA A 3 4.51 2.75 11.56
N ARG A 4 5.84 2.90 11.54
CA ARG A 4 6.50 3.66 10.49
C ARG A 4 6.28 2.92 9.18
N VAL A 5 5.66 3.60 8.21
CA VAL A 5 5.61 3.13 6.82
C VAL A 5 7.06 2.95 6.33
N PRO A 6 7.44 1.76 5.81
CA PRO A 6 8.76 1.53 5.24
C PRO A 6 9.09 2.54 4.15
N ARG A 7 10.38 2.85 3.97
CA ARG A 7 10.85 3.92 3.08
C ARG A 7 10.38 3.70 1.64
N GLU A 8 10.33 2.45 1.23
CA GLU A 8 9.88 1.96 -0.07
C GLU A 8 8.41 2.32 -0.31
N TYR A 9 7.54 2.04 0.67
CA TYR A 9 6.12 2.37 0.57
C TYR A 9 5.80 3.85 0.77
N ARG A 10 6.73 4.71 1.18
CA ARG A 10 6.42 6.14 1.42
C ARG A 10 5.94 6.86 0.15
N ALA A 11 6.57 6.57 -0.98
CA ALA A 11 6.20 7.19 -2.26
C ALA A 11 4.79 6.74 -2.68
N LEU A 12 4.56 5.43 -2.68
CA LEU A 12 3.23 4.85 -2.93
C LEU A 12 2.17 5.34 -1.93
N TYR A 13 2.51 5.48 -0.65
CA TYR A 13 1.62 6.00 0.37
C TYR A 13 1.20 7.43 0.05
N ARG A 14 2.15 8.30 -0.30
CA ARG A 14 1.85 9.68 -0.73
C ARG A 14 1.01 9.70 -2.00
N ALA A 15 1.37 8.92 -3.00
CA ALA A 15 0.60 8.80 -4.24
C ALA A 15 -0.84 8.34 -3.98
N ALA A 16 -1.02 7.35 -3.10
CA ALA A 16 -2.33 6.84 -2.71
C ALA A 16 -3.16 7.91 -2.02
N ARG A 17 -2.59 8.61 -1.03
CA ARG A 17 -3.29 9.70 -0.34
C ARG A 17 -3.68 10.83 -1.29
N ASN A 18 -2.79 11.23 -2.20
CA ASN A 18 -3.08 12.26 -3.21
C ASN A 18 -4.18 11.81 -4.19
N ALA A 19 -4.22 10.53 -4.53
CA ALA A 19 -5.26 9.96 -5.38
C ALA A 19 -6.58 9.65 -4.63
N GLY A 20 -6.72 10.06 -3.37
CA GLY A 20 -7.93 9.84 -2.58
C GLY A 20 -8.08 8.42 -2.02
N TRP A 21 -7.03 7.60 -2.05
CA TRP A 21 -7.07 6.26 -1.49
C TRP A 21 -7.04 6.30 0.04
N ARG A 22 -7.74 5.35 0.66
CA ARG A 22 -7.67 5.12 2.10
C ARG A 22 -6.67 4.01 2.37
N VAL A 23 -5.64 4.28 3.17
CA VAL A 23 -4.61 3.29 3.52
C VAL A 23 -4.65 3.04 5.02
N VAL A 24 -4.89 1.79 5.41
CA VAL A 24 -4.99 1.38 6.83
C VAL A 24 -4.07 0.20 7.11
N ARG A 25 -3.44 0.21 8.28
CA ARG A 25 -2.72 -0.98 8.76
C ARG A 25 -3.73 -1.94 9.36
N ARG A 26 -3.64 -3.23 9.01
CA ARG A 26 -4.54 -4.23 9.62
C ARG A 26 -4.09 -4.49 11.07
N PRO A 27 -4.99 -4.41 12.07
CA PRO A 27 -4.66 -4.77 13.44
C PRO A 27 -4.28 -6.25 13.52
N GLY A 28 -3.24 -6.57 14.30
CA GLY A 28 -2.77 -7.95 14.49
C GLY A 28 -2.04 -8.58 13.28
N SER A 29 -1.80 -7.82 12.21
CA SER A 29 -1.19 -8.34 10.99
C SER A 29 -0.09 -7.42 10.45
N GLN A 30 0.98 -8.01 9.90
CA GLN A 30 2.04 -7.27 9.23
C GLN A 30 1.66 -6.85 7.78
N HIS A 31 0.42 -6.40 7.57
CA HIS A 31 -0.10 -6.02 6.25
C HIS A 31 -0.77 -4.65 6.24
N TRP A 32 -0.70 -3.98 5.09
CA TRP A 32 -1.45 -2.76 4.78
C TRP A 32 -2.63 -3.09 3.87
N ALA A 33 -3.75 -2.42 4.09
CA ALA A 33 -4.91 -2.46 3.21
C ALA A 33 -5.08 -1.10 2.53
N TRP A 34 -5.06 -1.11 1.20
CA TRP A 34 -5.14 0.05 0.33
C TRP A 34 -6.48 0.04 -0.38
N TYR A 35 -7.37 0.96 -0.04
CA TYR A 35 -8.70 1.09 -0.60
C TYR A 35 -8.68 2.13 -1.73
N PRO A 36 -8.93 1.72 -2.99
CA PRO A 36 -9.14 2.66 -4.07
C PRO A 36 -10.36 3.55 -3.81
N PRO A 37 -10.38 4.80 -4.31
CA PRO A 37 -11.55 5.67 -4.21
C PRO A 37 -12.75 4.99 -4.88
N GLY A 38 -13.88 4.94 -4.18
CA GLY A 38 -15.11 4.31 -4.68
C GLY A 38 -15.12 2.78 -4.65
N SER A 39 -14.03 2.12 -4.25
CA SER A 39 -13.98 0.65 -4.14
C SER A 39 -14.01 0.19 -2.69
N ARG A 40 -14.84 -0.83 -2.41
CA ARG A 40 -14.83 -1.54 -1.12
C ARG A 40 -13.77 -2.63 -1.04
N ARG A 41 -13.13 -2.99 -2.17
CA ARG A 41 -12.12 -4.06 -2.23
C ARG A 41 -10.72 -3.48 -2.01
N PRO A 42 -10.05 -3.78 -0.89
CA PRO A 42 -8.69 -3.32 -0.67
C PRO A 42 -7.67 -4.18 -1.43
N VAL A 43 -6.57 -3.56 -1.84
CA VAL A 43 -5.33 -4.28 -2.17
C VAL A 43 -4.55 -4.49 -0.88
N ILE A 44 -4.10 -5.72 -0.63
CA ILE A 44 -3.32 -6.06 0.56
C ILE A 44 -1.84 -6.14 0.20
N THR A 45 -0.99 -5.41 0.91
CA THR A 45 0.48 -5.43 0.74
C THR A 45 1.18 -5.77 2.05
N ALA A 46 2.43 -6.20 1.99
CA ALA A 46 3.26 -6.39 3.18
C ALA A 46 3.52 -5.04 3.88
N SER A 47 3.65 -5.09 5.21
CA SER A 47 4.07 -3.93 6.02
C SER A 47 5.57 -3.80 6.20
N SER A 48 6.31 -4.86 5.89
CA SER A 48 7.75 -4.90 5.80
C SER A 48 8.12 -5.88 4.68
N PRO A 49 8.44 -5.40 3.47
CA PRO A 49 8.84 -6.28 2.39
C PRO A 49 10.26 -6.76 2.70
N SER A 50 10.42 -8.04 3.04
CA SER A 50 11.71 -8.64 3.38
C SER A 50 12.65 -8.82 2.18
N CYS A 51 12.17 -8.59 0.96
CA CYS A 51 12.94 -8.72 -0.28
C CYS A 51 12.38 -7.82 -1.40
N SER A 52 13.25 -7.42 -2.32
CA SER A 52 12.94 -6.55 -3.48
C SER A 52 11.80 -7.10 -4.36
N ARG A 53 11.70 -8.43 -4.49
CA ARG A 53 10.63 -9.10 -5.25
C ARG A 53 9.24 -8.83 -4.66
N THR A 54 9.11 -8.87 -3.33
CA THR A 54 7.84 -8.60 -2.62
C THR A 54 7.39 -7.16 -2.86
N TRP A 55 8.33 -6.22 -2.75
CA TRP A 55 8.09 -4.82 -3.06
C TRP A 55 7.58 -4.60 -4.49
N LEU A 56 8.25 -5.19 -5.49
CA LEU A 56 7.87 -5.05 -6.89
C LEU A 56 6.47 -5.63 -7.17
N ASN A 57 6.15 -6.79 -6.59
CA ASN A 57 4.83 -7.40 -6.72
C ASN A 57 3.73 -6.55 -6.09
N ASP A 58 3.97 -6.01 -4.90
CA ASP A 58 3.00 -5.13 -4.22
C ASP A 58 2.78 -3.83 -5.01
N ARG A 59 3.85 -3.25 -5.54
CA ARG A 59 3.78 -2.08 -6.43
C ARG A 59 2.97 -2.39 -7.70
N ALA A 60 3.19 -3.55 -8.33
CA ALA A 60 2.45 -3.96 -9.51
C ALA A 60 0.94 -4.13 -9.22
N ARG A 61 0.59 -4.76 -8.09
CA ARG A 61 -0.80 -4.92 -7.65
C ARG A 61 -1.50 -3.57 -7.42
N LEU A 62 -0.81 -2.62 -6.78
CA LEU A 62 -1.36 -1.28 -6.57
C LEU A 62 -1.58 -0.54 -7.90
N ARG A 63 -0.65 -0.65 -8.86
CA ARG A 63 -0.81 -0.07 -10.20
C ARG A 63 -1.99 -0.68 -10.97
N GLN A 64 -2.14 -2.01 -10.93
CA GLN A 64 -3.28 -2.71 -11.53
C GLN A 64 -4.62 -2.27 -10.93
N ALA A 65 -4.63 -1.98 -9.63
CA ALA A 65 -5.80 -1.44 -8.93
C ALA A 65 -6.03 0.06 -9.18
N GLY A 66 -5.23 0.71 -10.03
CA GLY A 66 -5.43 2.09 -10.47
C GLY A 66 -4.56 3.12 -9.76
N LEU A 67 -3.59 2.72 -8.92
CA LEU A 67 -2.67 3.66 -8.30
C LEU A 67 -1.66 4.17 -9.33
N ARG A 68 -1.95 5.35 -9.91
CA ARG A 68 -1.07 6.05 -10.86
C ARG A 68 -0.20 7.05 -10.12
N GLY A 69 0.93 6.60 -9.60
CA GLY A 69 1.94 7.46 -8.97
C GLY A 69 3.06 6.62 -8.35
N GLY A 70 4.30 7.06 -8.57
CA GLY A 70 5.53 6.35 -8.19
C GLY A 70 5.79 6.32 -6.70
#